data_AF-A0A091B986-F1
#
_entry.id   AF-A0A091B986-F1
#
_cell.length_a   1.000
_cell.length_b   1.000
_cell.length_c   1.000
_cell.angle_alpha   90.00
_cell.angle_beta   90.00
_cell.angle_gamma   90.00
#
_symmetry.space_group_name_H-M   'P 1'
#
loop_
_entity.id
_entity.type
_entity.pdbx_description
1 polymer ?
#
loop_
_entity_poly.entity_id
_entity_poly.type
_entity_poly.pdbx_seq_one_letter_code
_entity_poly.pdbx_strand_id
1 'polypeptide(L)'
;MSSELDILIAPHPAGLRVRVRGEGSLENTIAYWQAILAEVRTSLRKPGGVLLIDEMSGDPLSAGQWQSLVEAMRGQGLEQVRIAHVKPQGLQLVEYCQIYASEAGLDAQVFEDEGQADLWLRHGER
;
A
#
# COMPACT_ATOMS: atom_id res chain seq x y z
N MET A 1 -19.38 10.50 13.99
CA MET A 1 -19.64 9.21 13.32
C MET A 1 -18.31 8.81 12.73
N SER A 2 -17.61 7.89 13.37
CA SER A 2 -16.26 7.51 12.96
C SER A 2 -16.38 6.66 11.69
N SER A 3 -15.82 7.14 10.59
CA SER A 3 -15.61 6.33 9.38
C SER A 3 -14.70 5.16 9.77
N GLU A 4 -15.28 3.97 9.93
CA GLU A 4 -14.57 2.80 10.47
C GLU A 4 -13.65 2.23 9.38
N LEU A 5 -12.37 2.57 9.44
CA LEU A 5 -11.33 1.98 8.61
C LEU A 5 -11.17 0.50 8.99
N ASP A 6 -11.47 -0.40 8.05
CA ASP A 6 -11.28 -1.83 8.19
C ASP A 6 -9.94 -2.24 7.54
N ILE A 7 -9.07 -2.87 8.32
CA ILE A 7 -7.75 -3.34 7.89
C ILE A 7 -7.62 -4.81 8.23
N LEU A 8 -7.50 -5.65 7.20
CA LEU A 8 -7.29 -7.08 7.34
C LEU A 8 -5.90 -7.43 6.84
N ILE A 9 -5.04 -7.92 7.74
CA ILE A 9 -3.68 -8.37 7.43
C ILE A 9 -3.62 -9.88 7.59
N ALA A 10 -3.08 -10.56 6.58
CA ALA A 10 -2.92 -12.00 6.54
C ALA A 10 -1.55 -12.38 5.97
N PRO A 11 -1.04 -13.58 6.29
CA PRO A 11 0.16 -14.11 5.64
C PRO A 11 -0.03 -14.28 4.13
N HIS A 12 1.04 -14.04 3.39
CA HIS A 12 1.11 -14.24 1.94
C HIS A 12 2.42 -14.99 1.59
N PRO A 13 2.48 -15.84 0.55
CA PRO A 13 3.72 -16.51 0.16
C PRO A 13 4.91 -15.57 -0.09
N ALA A 14 4.66 -14.33 -0.54
CA ALA A 14 5.69 -13.31 -0.73
C ALA A 14 5.89 -12.37 0.48
N GLY A 15 5.10 -12.52 1.55
CA GLY A 15 5.15 -11.66 2.74
C GLY A 15 3.79 -11.45 3.36
N LEU A 16 3.18 -10.28 3.17
CA LEU A 16 1.87 -9.91 3.72
C LEU A 16 0.83 -9.70 2.62
N ARG A 17 -0.41 -10.06 2.91
CA ARG A 17 -1.60 -9.63 2.17
C ARG A 17 -2.41 -8.71 3.07
N VAL A 18 -2.71 -7.53 2.57
CA VAL A 18 -3.42 -6.48 3.30
C VAL A 18 -4.64 -6.09 2.48
N ARG A 19 -5.82 -6.04 3.10
CA ARG A 19 -7.02 -5.47 2.47
C ARG A 19 -7.51 -4.32 3.32
N VAL A 20 -7.75 -3.17 2.69
CA VAL A 20 -8.23 -1.96 3.36
C VAL A 20 -9.56 -1.52 2.76
N ARG A 21 -10.49 -1.13 3.63
CA ARG A 21 -11.81 -0.59 3.28
C ARG A 21 -12.13 0.60 4.17
N GLY A 22 -12.78 1.60 3.59
CA GLY A 22 -13.17 2.80 4.32
C GLY A 22 -13.16 4.04 3.43
N GLU A 23 -13.19 5.20 4.07
CA GLU A 23 -13.15 6.50 3.40
C GLU A 23 -11.72 6.89 3.01
N GLY A 24 -11.53 7.29 1.76
CA GLY A 24 -10.28 7.81 1.20
C GLY A 24 -9.91 9.15 1.81
N SER A 25 -9.32 9.12 3.01
CA SER A 25 -8.80 10.29 3.71
C SER A 25 -7.31 10.14 3.98
N LEU A 26 -6.61 11.27 4.18
CA LEU A 26 -5.19 11.23 4.54
C LEU A 26 -4.99 10.50 5.88
N GLU A 27 -5.88 10.73 6.84
CA GLU A 27 -5.86 10.08 8.15
C GLU A 27 -5.94 8.55 8.01
N ASN A 28 -6.93 8.05 7.25
CA ASN A 28 -7.10 6.62 7.04
C ASN A 28 -5.93 6.02 6.25
N THR A 29 -5.39 6.77 5.31
CA THR A 29 -4.25 6.34 4.51
C THR A 29 -2.99 6.18 5.37
N ILE A 30 -2.70 7.16 6.23
CA ILE A 30 -1.61 7.05 7.21
C ILE A 30 -1.85 5.90 8.17
N ALA A 31 -3.08 5.75 8.67
CA ALA A 31 -3.42 4.73 9.64
C ALA A 31 -3.18 3.31 9.11
N TYR A 32 -3.60 3.00 7.88
CA TYR A 32 -3.35 1.66 7.35
C TYR A 32 -1.87 1.44 7.03
N TRP A 33 -1.12 2.44 6.54
CA TRP A 33 0.32 2.28 6.31
C TRP A 33 1.09 2.06 7.62
N GLN A 34 0.70 2.72 8.70
CA GLN A 34 1.24 2.47 10.04
C GLN A 34 0.95 1.04 10.53
N ALA A 35 -0.25 0.52 10.27
CA ALA A 35 -0.58 -0.87 10.60
C ALA A 35 0.27 -1.87 9.80
N ILE A 36 0.48 -1.63 8.50
CA ILE A 36 1.37 -2.43 7.65
C ILE A 36 2.79 -2.41 8.19
N LEU A 37 3.33 -1.23 8.49
CA LEU A 37 4.67 -1.06 9.05
C LEU A 37 4.85 -1.79 10.37
N ALA A 38 3.86 -1.73 11.26
CA ALA A 38 3.89 -2.47 12.52
C ALA A 38 4.01 -3.98 12.27
N GLU A 39 3.21 -4.52 11.35
CA GLU A 39 3.23 -5.95 11.03
C GLU A 39 4.54 -6.38 10.32
N VAL A 40 5.07 -5.54 9.43
CA VAL A 40 6.37 -5.78 8.79
C VAL A 40 7.49 -5.87 9.83
N ARG A 41 7.44 -5.03 10.86
CA ARG A 41 8.45 -4.99 11.93
C ARG A 41 8.34 -6.16 12.91
N THR A 42 7.13 -6.62 13.23
CA THR A 42 6.90 -7.75 14.16
C THR A 42 7.09 -9.11 13.50
N SER A 43 6.99 -9.18 12.18
CA SER A 43 7.16 -10.41 11.40
C SER A 43 8.58 -10.99 11.51
N LEU A 44 8.70 -12.15 12.16
CA LEU A 44 9.98 -12.85 12.41
C LEU A 44 10.80 -13.16 11.14
N ARG A 45 10.16 -13.32 9.98
CA ARG A 45 10.84 -13.67 8.73
C ARG A 45 11.26 -12.47 7.88
N LYS A 46 10.93 -11.24 8.26
CA LYS A 46 10.97 -10.01 7.42
C LYS A 46 10.24 -10.22 6.09
N PRO A 47 8.99 -9.76 5.93
CA PRO A 47 8.26 -9.98 4.69
C PRO A 47 9.02 -9.38 3.50
N GLY A 48 9.19 -10.15 2.43
CA GLY A 48 9.83 -9.67 1.20
C GLY A 48 8.93 -8.73 0.39
N GLY A 49 7.62 -8.77 0.62
CA GLY A 49 6.68 -7.89 -0.01
C GLY A 49 5.29 -7.82 0.63
N VAL A 50 4.50 -6.86 0.16
CA VAL A 50 3.14 -6.53 0.60
C VAL A 50 2.23 -6.50 -0.62
N LEU A 51 1.21 -7.35 -0.61
CA LEU A 51 0.07 -7.26 -1.54
C LEU A 51 -1.03 -6.43 -0.86
N LEU A 52 -1.20 -5.18 -1.27
CA LEU A 52 -2.19 -4.26 -0.72
C LEU A 52 -3.41 -4.19 -1.66
N ILE A 53 -4.57 -4.63 -1.19
CA ILE A 53 -5.85 -4.50 -1.86
C ILE A 53 -6.59 -3.28 -1.28
N ASP A 54 -6.61 -2.20 -2.04
CA ASP A 54 -7.15 -0.90 -1.65
C ASP A 54 -8.56 -0.71 -2.21
N GLU A 55 -9.55 -1.02 -1.38
CA GLU A 55 -10.97 -0.86 -1.67
C GLU A 55 -11.53 0.40 -0.99
N MET A 56 -10.69 1.41 -0.77
CA MET A 56 -11.11 2.69 -0.21
C MET A 56 -12.02 3.44 -1.20
N SER A 57 -13.03 4.11 -0.66
CA SER A 57 -14.03 4.86 -1.44
C SER A 57 -13.94 6.36 -1.16
N GLY A 58 -14.39 7.18 -2.10
CA GLY A 58 -14.38 8.64 -1.98
C GLY A 58 -13.35 9.28 -2.89
N ASP A 59 -13.09 10.56 -2.63
CA ASP A 59 -12.18 11.33 -3.47
C ASP A 59 -10.72 10.88 -3.28
N PRO A 60 -9.92 10.93 -4.36
CA PRO A 60 -8.49 10.70 -4.28
C PRO A 60 -7.81 11.71 -3.34
N LEU A 61 -6.73 11.30 -2.68
CA LEU A 61 -5.84 12.25 -2.01
C LEU A 61 -5.32 13.27 -3.02
N SER A 62 -5.35 14.55 -2.63
CA SER A 62 -4.67 15.62 -3.37
C SER A 62 -3.15 15.41 -3.36
N ALA A 63 -2.45 16.03 -4.32
CA ALA A 63 -0.98 15.97 -4.39
C ALA A 63 -0.28 16.38 -3.07
N GLY A 64 -0.79 17.42 -2.38
CA GLY A 64 -0.25 17.83 -1.08
C GLY A 64 -0.47 16.79 0.02
N GLN A 65 -1.59 16.07 0.00
CA GLN A 65 -1.83 14.98 0.94
C GLN A 65 -0.93 13.77 0.64
N TRP A 66 -0.67 13.48 -0.63
CA TRP A 66 0.30 12.46 -1.02
C TRP A 66 1.71 12.80 -0.54
N GLN A 67 2.16 14.05 -0.70
CA GLN A 67 3.45 14.48 -0.17
C GLN A 67 3.53 14.29 1.35
N SER A 68 2.50 14.71 2.10
CA SER A 68 2.42 14.50 3.55
C SER A 68 2.47 13.03 3.94
N LEU A 69 1.84 12.15 3.16
CA LEU A 69 1.91 10.70 3.38
C LEU A 69 3.33 10.17 3.18
N VAL A 70 4.01 10.55 2.09
CA VAL A 70 5.38 10.13 1.81
C VAL A 70 6.32 10.59 2.92
N GLU A 71 6.22 11.85 3.32
CA GLU A 71 7.01 12.41 4.42
C GLU A 71 6.77 11.67 5.72
N ALA A 72 5.50 11.32 6.02
CA ALA A 72 5.15 10.54 7.19
C ALA A 72 5.75 9.13 7.16
N MET A 73 5.85 8.49 5.98
CA MET A 73 6.34 7.10 5.85
C MET A 73 7.85 6.99 5.60
N ARG A 74 8.53 8.06 5.20
CA ARG A 74 9.96 8.05 4.86
C ARG A 74 10.82 7.56 6.02
N GLY A 75 11.74 6.64 5.73
CA GLY A 75 12.70 6.08 6.68
C GLY A 75 12.08 5.08 7.66
N GLN A 76 10.81 4.71 7.49
CA GLN A 76 10.12 3.82 8.43
C GLN A 76 10.31 2.33 8.13
N GLY A 77 10.90 1.97 6.98
CA GLY A 77 11.25 0.59 6.62
C GLY A 77 10.44 0.02 5.45
N LEU A 78 9.55 0.80 4.81
CA LEU A 78 8.88 0.38 3.59
C LEU A 78 9.86 0.23 2.41
N GLU A 79 11.02 0.87 2.47
CA GLU A 79 12.10 0.78 1.48
C GLU A 79 12.70 -0.62 1.37
N GLN A 80 12.41 -1.50 2.33
CA GLN A 80 12.90 -2.87 2.37
C GLN A 80 11.89 -3.90 1.83
N VAL A 81 10.69 -3.46 1.43
CA VAL A 81 9.62 -4.35 0.96
C VAL A 81 9.16 -3.97 -0.44
N ARG A 82 8.89 -4.99 -1.25
CA ARG A 82 8.21 -4.81 -2.53
C ARG A 82 6.71 -4.63 -2.30
N ILE A 83 6.07 -3.66 -2.94
CA ILE A 83 4.67 -3.32 -2.71
C ILE A 83 3.87 -3.48 -4.00
N ALA A 84 2.93 -4.42 -4.03
CA ALA A 84 1.94 -4.53 -5.09
C ALA A 84 0.62 -3.91 -4.60
N HIS A 85 0.26 -2.75 -5.14
CA HIS A 85 -0.92 -1.99 -4.72
C HIS A 85 -2.05 -2.16 -5.73
N VAL A 86 -3.08 -2.92 -5.36
CA VAL A 86 -4.26 -3.19 -6.18
C VAL A 86 -5.35 -2.16 -5.89
N LYS A 87 -5.84 -1.48 -6.93
CA LYS A 87 -6.95 -0.52 -6.87
C LYS A 87 -8.09 -0.98 -7.78
N PRO A 88 -8.96 -1.89 -7.30
CA PRO A 88 -10.02 -2.48 -8.14
C PRO A 88 -11.12 -1.48 -8.54
N GLN A 89 -11.20 -0.32 -7.89
CA GLN A 89 -12.21 0.72 -8.17
C GLN A 89 -11.74 1.77 -9.18
N GLY A 90 -10.52 1.66 -9.74
CA GLY A 90 -10.08 2.44 -10.90
C GLY A 90 -8.68 3.06 -10.78
N LEU A 91 -8.00 3.14 -11.93
CA LEU A 91 -6.62 3.63 -12.10
C LEU A 91 -6.43 5.15 -12.10
N GLN A 92 -7.46 5.99 -11.95
CA GLN A 92 -7.30 7.46 -12.01
C GLN A 92 -6.36 8.05 -10.94
N LEU A 93 -5.88 7.21 -10.02
CA LEU A 93 -4.98 7.50 -8.90
C LEU A 93 -3.53 6.97 -9.08
N VAL A 94 -3.22 6.29 -10.18
CA VAL A 94 -1.95 5.56 -10.38
C VAL A 94 -0.76 6.47 -10.59
N GLU A 95 -0.95 7.60 -11.27
CA GLU A 95 0.15 8.53 -11.55
C GLU A 95 0.81 9.02 -10.26
N TYR A 96 0.02 9.37 -9.24
CA TYR A 96 0.59 9.85 -7.98
C TYR A 96 1.24 8.72 -7.17
N CYS A 97 0.61 7.55 -7.06
CA CYS A 97 1.21 6.40 -6.36
C CYS A 97 2.59 6.04 -6.94
N GLN A 98 2.74 5.98 -8.26
CA GLN A 98 4.00 5.60 -8.91
C GLN A 98 5.07 6.70 -8.83
N ILE A 99 4.70 7.96 -9.03
CA ILE A 99 5.64 9.09 -8.90
C ILE A 99 6.19 9.14 -7.48
N TYR A 100 5.32 9.09 -6.48
CA TYR A 100 5.72 9.24 -5.09
C TYR A 100 6.44 8.01 -4.54
N ALA A 101 6.10 6.79 -4.99
CA ALA A 101 6.87 5.60 -4.67
C ALA A 101 8.30 5.68 -5.21
N SER A 102 8.46 6.12 -6.46
CA SER A 102 9.76 6.30 -7.09
C SER A 102 10.61 7.36 -6.35
N GLU A 103 10.03 8.51 -6.00
CA GLU A 103 10.71 9.57 -5.24
C GLU A 103 11.11 9.12 -3.82
N ALA A 104 10.36 8.19 -3.23
CA ALA A 104 10.65 7.61 -1.92
C ALA A 104 11.62 6.41 -1.98
N GLY A 105 12.06 5.99 -3.17
CA GLY A 105 12.90 4.81 -3.37
C GLY A 105 12.21 3.48 -3.05
N LEU A 106 10.87 3.46 -3.13
CA LEU A 106 10.06 2.26 -2.89
C LEU A 106 9.99 1.41 -4.15
N ASP A 107 10.14 0.08 -4.00
CA ASP A 107 9.84 -0.91 -5.04
C ASP A 107 8.33 -1.17 -5.05
N ALA A 108 7.56 -0.24 -5.65
CA ALA A 108 6.09 -0.32 -5.66
C ALA A 108 5.50 -0.23 -7.07
N GLN A 109 4.47 -1.03 -7.32
CA GLN A 109 3.71 -1.01 -8.57
C GLN A 109 2.21 -1.10 -8.29
N VAL A 110 1.41 -0.41 -9.11
CA VAL A 110 -0.05 -0.34 -8.99
C VAL A 110 -0.69 -1.23 -10.04
N PHE A 111 -1.77 -1.93 -9.66
CA PHE A 111 -2.50 -2.87 -10.50
C PHE A 111 -4.02 -2.68 -10.36
N GLU A 112 -4.78 -3.03 -11.39
CA GLU A 112 -6.25 -3.19 -11.27
C GLU A 112 -6.63 -4.59 -10.80
N ASP A 113 -5.82 -5.59 -11.16
CA ASP A 113 -6.09 -7.00 -10.94
C ASP A 113 -5.20 -7.59 -9.84
N GLU A 114 -5.83 -8.26 -8.88
CA GLU A 114 -5.12 -8.93 -7.77
C GLU A 114 -4.21 -10.07 -8.28
N GLY A 115 -4.61 -10.78 -9.33
CA GLY A 115 -3.82 -11.87 -9.90
C GLY A 115 -2.50 -11.39 -10.54
N GLN A 116 -2.55 -10.31 -11.30
CA GLN A 116 -1.35 -9.69 -11.89
C GLN A 116 -0.41 -9.14 -10.81
N ALA A 117 -0.98 -8.46 -9.81
CA ALA A 117 -0.23 -7.95 -8.67
C ALA A 117 0.47 -9.07 -7.89
N ASP A 118 -0.22 -10.17 -7.65
CA ASP A 118 0.31 -11.35 -6.97
C ASP A 118 1.47 -11.99 -7.75
N LEU A 119 1.29 -12.17 -9.07
CA LEU A 119 2.34 -12.72 -9.94
C LEU A 119 3.59 -11.85 -9.94
N TRP A 120 3.42 -10.54 -10.08
CA TRP A 120 4.53 -9.59 -10.03
C TRP A 120 5.21 -9.58 -8.65
N LEU A 121 4.45 -9.61 -7.56
CA LEU A 121 5.00 -9.60 -6.22
C LEU A 121 5.88 -10.84 -5.96
N ARG A 122 5.47 -12.01 -6.47
CA ARG A 122 6.20 -13.27 -6.30
C ARG A 122 7.42 -13.42 -7.21
N HIS A 123 7.38 -12.87 -8.41
CA HIS A 123 8.35 -13.19 -9.46
C HIS A 123 9.12 -11.99 -10.03
N GLY A 124 8.69 -10.76 -9.75
CA GLY A 124 9.24 -9.52 -10.32
C GLY A 124 8.88 -9.33 -11.80
N GLU A 125 9.38 -8.24 -12.38
CA GLU A 125 9.45 -8.10 -13.84
C GLU A 125 10.53 -9.05 -14.39
N ARG A 126 10.19 -9.77 -15.45
CA ARG A 126 11.09 -10.72 -16.11
C ARG A 126 12.05 -10.01 -17.05
#